data_AF-A0A2M8NIW1-F1
#
_entry.id   AF-A0A2M8NIW1-F1
#
_cell.length_a   1.000
_cell.length_b   1.000
_cell.length_c   1.000
_cell.angle_alpha   90.00
_cell.angle_beta   90.00
_cell.angle_gamma   90.00
#
_symmetry.space_group_name_H-M   'P 1'
#
loop_
_entity.id
_entity.type
_entity.pdbx_description
1 polymer ?
#
loop_
_entity_poly.entity_id
_entity_poly.type
_entity_poly.pdbx_seq_one_letter_code
_entity_poly.pdbx_strand_id
1 'polypeptide(L)'
;MPREENPLAAVVAVVCMVTLLDAADKRRFRPALGWIARWLRARPVLYWLTLLIVVFGGLALWTVDRQPTYGRWLVADEYCYLACLVWIVLYLLFYDLKPGQLRSMGIKLAKSPFTGILITLTTLLILFTGLETYLRLFYITTDSYGFTAMNYHWYANFYWGKYNSLGFRDYEPIPDRPGLTRIAILGDSFAMGHGIDNIDDTFPQLLERALGADYDVNVIAHSGWDTDIQLFQLQSYPLKPDIVFLSYYLNDIDYLLTATDADPDRNFDTPNNPALSWFILNFFVPNFAYYNLMQFTSAARSTNFVADLTAAYTDDALWSQQAQRLFEIVVWCRENDIDLRVLLWPHIRELDASQAAIDQLRGFFEVQQIPVIDMTPILRDNPSPGLIVNRFDTHPGLDAQRLAAAALYNSIMGTRAD
;
A
#
# COMPACT_ATOMS: atom_id res chain seq x y z
N MET A 1 1.06 -17.17 -29.07
CA MET A 1 1.39 -15.76 -28.76
C MET A 1 2.73 -15.46 -29.42
N PRO A 2 2.87 -14.35 -30.17
CA PRO A 2 4.17 -13.97 -30.73
C PRO A 2 5.13 -13.75 -29.57
N ARG A 3 6.35 -14.28 -29.64
CA ARG A 3 7.42 -13.89 -28.69
C ARG A 3 7.64 -12.40 -28.91
N GLU A 4 7.21 -11.56 -27.98
CA GLU A 4 7.65 -10.17 -27.94
C GLU A 4 9.19 -10.17 -27.95
N GLU A 5 9.78 -9.57 -28.97
CA GLU A 5 11.23 -9.45 -29.05
C GLU A 5 11.70 -8.63 -27.86
N ASN A 6 12.49 -9.23 -26.97
CA ASN A 6 12.99 -8.54 -25.79
C ASN A 6 13.94 -7.40 -26.26
N PRO A 7 13.55 -6.12 -26.12
CA PRO A 7 14.36 -5.00 -26.61
C PRO A 7 15.74 -4.95 -25.93
N LEU A 8 15.87 -5.51 -24.72
CA LEU A 8 17.14 -5.64 -24.02
C LEU A 8 18.13 -6.52 -24.79
N ALA A 9 17.68 -7.59 -25.45
CA ALA A 9 18.57 -8.49 -26.20
C ALA A 9 19.25 -7.76 -27.37
N ALA A 10 18.51 -6.89 -28.07
CA ALA A 10 19.05 -6.06 -29.14
C ALA A 10 20.07 -5.05 -28.59
N VAL A 11 19.78 -4.39 -27.47
CA VAL A 11 20.71 -3.46 -26.82
C VAL A 11 21.98 -4.16 -26.37
N VAL A 12 21.87 -5.32 -25.72
CA VAL A 12 23.00 -6.16 -25.30
C VAL A 12 23.84 -6.55 -26.52
N ALA A 13 23.22 -7.00 -27.62
CA ALA A 13 23.93 -7.35 -28.84
C ALA A 13 24.73 -6.18 -29.43
N VAL A 14 24.15 -4.97 -29.44
CA VAL A 14 24.84 -3.76 -29.89
C VAL A 14 26.02 -3.42 -28.97
N VAL A 15 25.82 -3.44 -27.64
CA VAL A 15 26.87 -3.18 -26.65
C VAL A 15 28.03 -4.17 -26.82
N CYS A 16 27.74 -5.46 -26.97
CA CYS A 16 28.73 -6.51 -27.22
C CYS A 16 29.46 -6.28 -28.55
N MET A 17 28.73 -6.01 -29.63
CA MET A 17 29.31 -5.79 -30.96
C MET A 17 30.26 -4.59 -30.96
N VAL A 18 29.85 -3.44 -30.40
CA VAL A 18 30.72 -2.25 -30.32
C VAL A 18 31.98 -2.54 -29.50
N THR A 19 31.82 -3.23 -28.37
CA THR A 19 32.95 -3.61 -27.50
C THR A 19 33.93 -4.56 -28.20
N LEU A 20 33.42 -5.58 -28.89
CA LEU A 20 34.24 -6.57 -29.60
C LEU A 20 34.96 -5.96 -30.81
N LEU A 21 34.29 -5.10 -31.59
CA LEU A 21 34.90 -4.43 -32.74
C LEU A 21 36.00 -3.44 -32.31
N ASP A 22 35.78 -2.66 -31.25
CA ASP A 22 36.84 -1.78 -30.72
C ASP A 22 38.02 -2.59 -30.19
N ALA A 23 37.77 -3.74 -29.53
CA ALA A 23 38.83 -4.62 -29.05
C ALA A 23 39.62 -5.29 -30.19
N ALA A 24 38.97 -5.64 -31.30
CA ALA A 24 39.60 -6.31 -32.44
C ALA A 24 40.59 -5.41 -33.19
N ASP A 25 40.21 -4.16 -33.49
CA ASP A 25 41.12 -3.18 -34.11
C ASP A 25 40.71 -1.74 -33.75
N LYS A 26 41.28 -1.24 -32.66
CA LYS A 26 41.06 0.12 -32.16
C LYS A 26 41.33 1.20 -33.20
N ARG A 27 42.33 1.03 -34.08
CA ARG A 27 42.68 2.11 -35.03
C ARG A 27 41.64 2.19 -36.14
N ARG A 28 41.14 1.05 -36.58
CA ARG A 28 40.16 0.95 -37.65
C ARG A 28 38.75 1.32 -37.20
N PHE A 29 38.27 0.76 -36.09
CA PHE A 29 36.86 0.85 -35.73
C PHE A 29 36.52 2.01 -34.80
N ARG A 30 37.43 2.40 -33.90
CA ARG A 30 37.16 3.45 -32.89
C ARG A 30 36.71 4.79 -33.49
N PRO A 31 37.30 5.29 -34.60
CA PRO A 31 36.80 6.50 -35.23
C PRO A 31 35.37 6.32 -35.76
N ALA A 32 35.06 5.22 -36.44
CA ALA A 32 33.72 4.98 -36.95
C ALA A 32 32.70 4.86 -35.81
N LEU A 33 32.99 4.01 -34.82
CA LEU A 33 32.09 3.73 -33.69
C LEU A 33 31.91 4.94 -32.75
N GLY A 34 32.89 5.83 -32.65
CA GLY A 34 32.83 7.01 -31.77
C GLY A 34 32.12 8.22 -32.38
N TRP A 35 31.57 8.10 -33.59
CA TRP A 35 31.02 9.24 -34.33
C TRP A 35 29.87 9.93 -33.57
N ILE A 36 28.98 9.15 -32.93
CA ILE A 36 27.85 9.68 -32.15
C ILE A 36 28.37 10.51 -30.98
N ALA A 37 29.28 9.94 -30.17
CA ALA A 37 29.88 10.64 -29.04
C ALA A 37 30.61 11.92 -29.50
N ARG A 38 31.36 11.88 -30.60
CA ARG A 38 32.01 13.09 -31.15
C ARG A 38 31.02 14.14 -31.63
N TRP A 39 29.96 13.72 -32.34
CA TRP A 39 28.94 14.61 -32.87
C TRP A 39 28.16 15.32 -31.75
N LEU A 40 27.84 14.60 -30.68
CA LEU A 40 27.24 15.17 -29.48
C LEU A 40 28.20 16.14 -28.80
N ARG A 41 29.45 15.72 -28.54
CA ARG A 41 30.45 16.58 -27.88
C ARG A 41 30.80 17.86 -28.65
N ALA A 42 30.57 17.90 -29.97
CA ALA A 42 30.66 19.12 -30.76
C ALA A 42 29.57 20.16 -30.42
N ARG A 43 28.45 19.71 -29.81
CA ARG A 43 27.27 20.47 -29.38
C ARG A 43 27.03 20.28 -27.88
N PRO A 44 27.79 20.96 -27.00
CA PRO A 44 27.83 20.65 -25.58
C PRO A 44 26.48 20.70 -24.84
N VAL A 45 25.60 21.63 -25.20
CA VAL A 45 24.24 21.73 -24.63
C VAL A 45 23.43 20.47 -24.94
N LEU A 46 23.40 20.05 -26.21
CA LEU A 46 22.71 18.84 -26.65
C LEU A 46 23.33 17.60 -26.02
N TYR A 47 24.66 17.51 -25.98
CA TYR A 47 25.37 16.43 -25.31
C TYR A 47 24.94 16.28 -23.84
N TRP A 48 24.90 17.39 -23.10
CA TRP A 48 24.52 17.34 -21.70
C TRP A 48 23.05 16.93 -21.53
N LEU A 49 22.15 17.48 -22.34
CA LEU A 49 20.75 17.07 -22.35
C LEU A 49 20.58 15.58 -22.67
N THR A 50 21.31 15.06 -23.67
CA THR A 50 21.33 13.63 -23.99
C THR A 50 21.83 12.79 -22.81
N LEU A 51 22.88 13.24 -22.11
CA LEU A 51 23.38 12.54 -20.93
C LEU A 51 22.33 12.48 -19.82
N LEU A 52 21.63 13.59 -19.56
CA LEU A 52 20.53 13.63 -18.58
C LEU A 52 19.40 12.66 -18.97
N ILE A 53 18.97 12.67 -20.24
CA ILE A 53 17.91 11.78 -20.73
C ILE A 53 18.33 10.31 -20.62
N VAL A 54 19.57 9.97 -21.02
CA VAL A 54 20.05 8.60 -20.94
C VAL A 54 20.11 8.12 -19.49
N VAL A 55 20.73 8.90 -18.60
CA VAL A 55 20.89 8.51 -17.19
C VAL A 55 19.55 8.45 -16.49
N PHE A 56 18.81 9.56 -16.46
CA PHE A 56 17.60 9.67 -15.65
C PHE A 56 16.40 9.00 -16.31
N GLY A 57 16.26 9.07 -17.64
CA GLY A 57 15.25 8.34 -18.37
C GLY A 57 15.48 6.82 -18.33
N GLY A 58 16.73 6.38 -18.46
CA GLY A 58 17.09 4.97 -18.33
C GLY A 58 16.82 4.41 -16.93
N LEU A 59 17.13 5.17 -15.88
CA LEU A 59 16.80 4.81 -14.50
C LEU A 59 15.28 4.84 -14.26
N ALA A 60 14.57 5.85 -14.77
CA ALA A 60 13.12 5.97 -14.64
C ALA A 60 12.38 4.76 -15.23
N LEU A 61 12.75 4.32 -16.44
CA LEU A 61 12.16 3.13 -17.08
C LEU A 61 12.35 1.88 -16.23
N TRP A 62 13.56 1.68 -15.68
CA TRP A 62 13.82 0.55 -14.80
C TRP A 62 13.04 0.65 -13.49
N THR A 63 12.98 1.84 -12.89
CA THR A 63 12.31 2.08 -11.62
C THR A 63 10.80 1.86 -11.71
N VAL A 64 10.14 2.39 -12.74
CA VAL A 64 8.69 2.25 -12.92
C VAL A 64 8.29 0.78 -13.10
N ASP A 65 9.04 0.05 -13.92
CA ASP A 65 8.65 -1.32 -14.28
C ASP A 65 9.11 -2.38 -13.26
N ARG A 66 10.21 -2.13 -12.54
CA ARG A 66 10.91 -3.19 -11.78
C ARG A 66 11.12 -2.90 -10.30
N GLN A 67 10.90 -1.67 -9.86
CA GLN A 67 11.11 -1.26 -8.47
C GLN A 67 9.78 -0.92 -7.80
N PRO A 68 9.70 -1.03 -6.46
CA PRO A 68 10.67 -1.63 -5.53
C PRO A 68 10.84 -3.15 -5.73
N THR A 69 11.93 -3.71 -5.20
CA THR A 69 12.31 -5.11 -5.45
C THR A 69 11.60 -6.14 -4.57
N TYR A 70 10.58 -5.85 -3.77
CA TYR A 70 9.94 -6.87 -2.93
C TYR A 70 10.91 -7.53 -1.94
N GLY A 71 11.96 -6.81 -1.51
CA GLY A 71 13.07 -7.41 -0.75
C GLY A 71 13.89 -8.46 -1.53
N ARG A 72 13.57 -8.70 -2.81
CA ARG A 72 14.25 -9.64 -3.71
C ARG A 72 15.55 -9.04 -4.24
N TRP A 73 16.52 -9.89 -4.52
CA TRP A 73 17.72 -9.49 -5.27
C TRP A 73 17.36 -9.16 -6.72
N LEU A 74 18.16 -8.32 -7.38
CA LEU A 74 17.98 -8.04 -8.80
C LEU A 74 18.08 -9.35 -9.60
N VAL A 75 17.18 -9.53 -10.56
CA VAL A 75 17.22 -10.68 -11.46
C VAL A 75 18.18 -10.41 -12.64
N ALA A 76 18.58 -11.46 -13.35
CA ALA A 76 19.65 -11.39 -14.35
C ALA A 76 19.39 -10.36 -15.46
N ASP A 77 18.15 -10.20 -15.90
CA ASP A 77 17.79 -9.23 -16.93
C ASP A 77 17.86 -7.78 -16.42
N GLU A 78 17.53 -7.52 -15.14
CA GLU A 78 17.76 -6.20 -14.53
C GLU A 78 19.25 -5.86 -14.45
N TYR A 79 20.10 -6.82 -14.07
CA TYR A 79 21.54 -6.64 -14.10
C TYR A 79 22.05 -6.33 -15.50
N CYS A 80 21.59 -7.07 -16.52
CA CYS A 80 21.93 -6.80 -17.91
C CYS A 80 21.49 -5.40 -18.35
N TYR A 81 20.26 -4.99 -18.01
CA TYR A 81 19.74 -3.66 -18.32
C TYR A 81 20.61 -2.56 -17.70
N LEU A 82 20.87 -2.63 -16.40
CA LEU A 82 21.67 -1.64 -15.69
C LEU A 82 23.13 -1.62 -16.18
N ALA A 83 23.70 -2.78 -16.48
CA ALA A 83 25.05 -2.87 -17.06
C ALA A 83 25.12 -2.23 -18.45
N CYS A 84 24.11 -2.45 -19.30
CA CYS A 84 23.98 -1.78 -20.59
C CYS A 84 23.85 -0.26 -20.42
N LEU A 85 23.03 0.20 -19.47
CA LEU A 85 22.88 1.62 -19.18
C LEU A 85 24.20 2.26 -18.74
N VAL A 86 24.92 1.63 -17.80
CA VAL A 86 26.25 2.06 -17.35
C VAL A 86 27.23 2.09 -18.53
N TRP A 87 27.24 1.05 -19.37
CA TRP A 87 28.10 1.01 -20.54
C TRP A 87 27.81 2.16 -21.50
N ILE A 88 26.54 2.47 -21.78
CA ILE A 88 26.14 3.58 -22.67
C ILE A 88 26.62 4.91 -22.09
N VAL A 89 26.49 5.11 -20.77
CA VAL A 89 27.00 6.30 -20.08
C VAL A 89 28.51 6.40 -20.20
N LEU A 90 29.25 5.32 -19.94
CA LEU A 90 30.71 5.30 -20.11
C LEU A 90 31.13 5.56 -21.56
N TYR A 91 30.38 5.03 -22.53
CA TYR A 91 30.58 5.30 -23.95
C TYR A 91 30.46 6.80 -24.25
N LEU A 92 29.39 7.45 -23.81
CA LEU A 92 29.18 8.88 -24.03
C LEU A 92 30.25 9.75 -23.36
N LEU A 93 30.63 9.40 -22.12
CA LEU A 93 31.61 10.15 -21.33
C LEU A 93 33.04 10.01 -21.88
N PHE A 94 33.48 8.80 -22.20
CA PHE A 94 34.90 8.49 -22.37
C PHE A 94 35.29 7.97 -23.75
N TYR A 95 34.36 7.39 -24.52
CA TYR A 95 34.72 6.74 -25.78
C TYR A 95 35.22 7.77 -26.80
N ASP A 96 36.39 7.52 -27.40
CA ASP A 96 37.07 8.42 -28.34
C ASP A 96 37.20 9.90 -27.86
N LEU A 97 37.36 10.09 -26.55
CA LEU A 97 37.57 11.41 -25.97
C LEU A 97 39.00 11.91 -26.29
N LYS A 98 39.11 13.11 -26.88
CA LYS A 98 40.41 13.71 -27.22
C LYS A 98 40.90 14.66 -26.11
N PRO A 99 42.22 14.79 -25.91
CA PRO A 99 42.79 15.78 -25.00
C PRO A 99 42.28 17.19 -25.31
N GLY A 100 41.89 17.95 -24.26
CA GLY A 100 41.38 19.32 -24.40
C GLY A 100 39.92 19.44 -24.87
N GLN A 101 39.27 18.35 -25.29
CA GLN A 101 37.86 18.38 -25.70
C GLN A 101 36.93 18.75 -24.54
N LEU A 102 37.15 18.20 -23.34
CA LEU A 102 36.37 18.56 -22.15
C LEU A 102 36.48 20.06 -21.83
N ARG A 103 37.68 20.63 -21.89
CA ARG A 103 37.91 22.06 -21.66
C ARG A 103 37.18 22.91 -22.70
N SER A 104 37.22 22.53 -23.98
CA SER A 104 36.53 23.27 -25.04
C SER A 104 35.00 23.18 -24.91
N MET A 105 34.48 22.02 -24.51
CA MET A 105 33.06 21.85 -24.19
C MET A 105 32.64 22.71 -23.00
N GLY A 106 33.43 22.72 -21.92
CA GLY A 106 33.18 23.53 -20.73
C GLY A 106 33.14 25.03 -21.03
N ILE A 107 34.08 25.54 -21.85
CA ILE A 107 34.07 26.95 -22.28
C ILE A 107 32.82 27.29 -23.10
N LYS A 108 32.41 26.40 -24.02
CA LYS A 108 31.20 26.58 -24.83
C LYS A 108 29.92 26.54 -23.99
N LEU A 109 29.85 25.65 -23.00
CA LEU A 109 28.76 25.62 -22.02
C LEU A 109 28.75 26.92 -21.22
N ALA A 110 29.86 27.32 -20.61
CA ALA A 110 29.91 28.53 -19.78
C ALA A 110 29.42 29.81 -20.50
N LYS A 111 29.58 29.89 -21.83
CA LYS A 111 29.11 31.00 -22.66
C LYS A 111 27.68 30.85 -23.19
N SER A 112 27.06 29.69 -23.02
CA SER A 112 25.71 29.42 -23.53
C SER A 112 24.64 30.01 -22.59
N PRO A 113 23.58 30.65 -23.13
CA PRO A 113 22.45 31.11 -22.33
C PRO A 113 21.66 29.95 -21.68
N PHE A 114 21.79 28.73 -22.20
CA PHE A 114 21.07 27.55 -21.70
C PHE A 114 21.74 26.89 -20.49
N THR A 115 22.93 27.34 -20.08
CA THR A 115 23.68 26.68 -19.02
C THR A 115 23.02 26.78 -17.66
N GLY A 116 22.37 27.91 -17.35
CA GLY A 116 21.55 28.02 -16.14
C GLY A 116 20.43 26.98 -16.10
N ILE A 117 19.71 26.82 -17.22
CA ILE A 117 18.64 25.82 -17.34
C ILE A 117 19.19 24.40 -17.17
N LEU A 118 20.31 24.08 -17.82
CA LEU A 118 20.93 22.74 -17.69
C LEU A 118 21.38 22.45 -16.26
N ILE A 119 21.96 23.42 -15.55
CA ILE A 119 22.33 23.26 -14.14
C ILE A 119 21.08 23.00 -13.30
N THR A 120 20.04 23.82 -13.46
CA THR A 120 18.78 23.64 -12.73
C THR A 120 18.16 22.26 -13.01
N LEU A 121 18.05 21.86 -14.28
CA LEU A 121 17.54 20.54 -14.66
C LEU A 121 18.39 19.41 -14.07
N THR A 122 19.71 19.53 -14.12
CA THR A 122 20.62 18.53 -13.53
C THR A 122 20.38 18.40 -12.03
N THR A 123 20.31 19.52 -11.32
CA THR A 123 20.07 19.55 -9.87
C THR A 123 18.72 18.94 -9.53
N LEU A 124 17.65 19.32 -10.23
CA LEU A 124 16.30 18.79 -9.99
C LEU A 124 16.23 17.29 -10.24
N LEU A 125 16.85 16.79 -11.32
CA LEU A 125 16.87 15.35 -11.63
C LEU A 125 17.67 14.54 -10.59
N ILE A 126 18.80 15.06 -10.12
CA ILE A 126 19.58 14.43 -9.05
C ILE A 126 18.76 14.37 -7.76
N LEU A 127 18.15 15.49 -7.35
CA LEU A 127 17.31 15.55 -6.15
C LEU A 127 16.10 14.63 -6.25
N PHE A 128 15.41 14.64 -7.38
CA PHE A 128 14.27 13.77 -7.65
C PHE A 128 14.68 12.29 -7.55
N THR A 129 15.76 11.91 -8.23
CA THR A 129 16.24 10.51 -8.23
C THR A 129 16.70 10.08 -6.84
N GLY A 130 17.40 10.96 -6.11
CA GLY A 130 17.82 10.69 -4.74
C GLY A 130 16.63 10.49 -3.80
N LEU A 131 15.61 11.35 -3.89
CA LEU A 131 14.41 11.25 -3.07
C LEU A 131 13.55 10.03 -3.46
N GLU A 132 13.38 9.76 -4.75
CA GLU A 132 12.69 8.57 -5.26
C GLU A 132 13.36 7.28 -4.77
N THR A 133 14.69 7.24 -4.83
CA THR A 133 15.48 6.12 -4.33
C THR A 133 15.30 5.96 -2.82
N TYR A 134 15.35 7.06 -2.07
CA TYR A 134 15.15 7.04 -0.62
C TYR A 134 13.76 6.50 -0.26
N LEU A 135 12.71 7.01 -0.89
CA LEU A 135 11.33 6.57 -0.61
C LEU A 135 11.15 5.09 -0.95
N ARG A 136 11.66 4.63 -2.09
CA ARG A 136 11.54 3.21 -2.49
C ARG A 136 12.32 2.24 -1.63
N LEU A 137 13.42 2.69 -0.99
CA LEU A 137 14.23 1.82 -0.13
C LEU A 137 13.79 1.85 1.32
N PHE A 138 13.29 2.99 1.81
CA PHE A 138 13.12 3.23 3.25
C PHE A 138 11.71 3.69 3.64
N TYR A 139 10.84 3.99 2.68
CA TYR A 139 9.52 4.56 2.98
C TYR A 139 8.44 4.05 2.03
N ILE A 140 8.05 2.80 2.22
CA ILE A 140 6.88 2.17 1.60
C ILE A 140 5.86 1.95 2.69
N THR A 141 4.66 2.50 2.51
CA THR A 141 3.64 2.50 3.55
C THR A 141 2.25 2.52 2.94
N THR A 142 1.26 2.22 3.77
CA THR A 142 -0.17 2.21 3.46
C THR A 142 -0.81 3.58 3.67
N ASP A 143 -2.02 3.73 3.15
CA ASP A 143 -2.92 4.86 3.38
C ASP A 143 -4.34 4.33 3.64
N SER A 144 -5.17 5.10 4.33
CA SER A 144 -6.52 4.65 4.75
C SER A 144 -7.48 4.29 3.60
N TYR A 145 -7.18 4.67 2.34
CA TYR A 145 -8.10 4.55 1.20
C TYR A 145 -7.58 3.62 0.10
N GLY A 146 -6.30 3.29 0.13
CA GLY A 146 -5.69 2.27 -0.71
C GLY A 146 -5.31 2.69 -2.13
N PHE A 147 -5.40 3.97 -2.50
CA PHE A 147 -5.16 4.43 -3.87
C PHE A 147 -3.72 4.92 -4.15
N THR A 148 -2.85 5.04 -3.13
CA THR A 148 -1.49 5.55 -3.36
C THR A 148 -0.58 4.51 -4.02
N ALA A 149 0.44 4.99 -4.74
CA ALA A 149 1.44 4.12 -5.34
C ALA A 149 2.19 3.32 -4.26
N MET A 150 2.48 3.98 -3.13
CA MET A 150 3.12 3.33 -1.98
C MET A 150 2.24 2.23 -1.39
N ASN A 151 0.93 2.45 -1.25
CA ASN A 151 0.00 1.42 -0.77
C ASN A 151 -0.10 0.23 -1.74
N TYR A 152 -0.20 0.50 -3.05
CA TYR A 152 -0.16 -0.56 -4.06
C TYR A 152 1.10 -1.41 -3.91
N HIS A 153 2.26 -0.77 -3.80
CA HIS A 153 3.50 -1.49 -3.59
C HIS A 153 3.56 -2.14 -2.21
N TRP A 154 2.96 -1.57 -1.17
CA TRP A 154 2.87 -2.24 0.12
C TRP A 154 2.16 -3.59 0.02
N TYR A 155 0.96 -3.62 -0.60
CA TYR A 155 0.24 -4.86 -0.87
C TYR A 155 1.02 -5.85 -1.71
N ALA A 156 1.76 -5.35 -2.69
CA ALA A 156 2.52 -6.22 -3.56
C ALA A 156 3.80 -6.77 -2.88
N ASN A 157 4.37 -6.06 -1.90
CA ASN A 157 5.75 -6.28 -1.40
C ASN A 157 5.85 -6.70 0.08
N PHE A 158 5.02 -6.17 0.96
CA PHE A 158 5.17 -6.30 2.42
C PHE A 158 3.96 -6.96 3.07
N TYR A 159 2.80 -6.84 2.44
CA TYR A 159 1.62 -7.60 2.83
C TYR A 159 1.91 -9.10 2.78
N TRP A 160 1.52 -9.81 3.84
CA TRP A 160 1.55 -11.27 3.86
C TRP A 160 0.52 -11.82 2.85
N GLY A 161 0.91 -11.89 1.58
CA GLY A 161 0.07 -12.30 0.45
C GLY A 161 -0.14 -13.81 0.32
N LYS A 162 -0.02 -14.57 1.42
CA LYS A 162 -0.41 -15.97 1.46
C LYS A 162 -1.90 -16.01 1.83
N TYR A 163 -2.67 -16.65 0.98
CA TYR A 163 -4.07 -16.94 1.25
C TYR A 163 -4.19 -18.43 1.50
N ASN A 164 -4.99 -18.82 2.48
CA ASN A 164 -5.33 -20.22 2.69
C ASN A 164 -6.18 -20.75 1.51
N SER A 165 -6.45 -22.05 1.51
CA SER A 165 -7.24 -22.74 0.50
C SER A 165 -8.67 -22.21 0.34
N LEU A 166 -9.14 -21.41 1.30
CA LEU A 166 -10.46 -20.77 1.32
C LEU A 166 -10.43 -19.33 0.81
N GLY A 167 -9.26 -18.79 0.46
CA GLY A 167 -9.10 -17.46 -0.12
C GLY A 167 -8.95 -16.33 0.89
N PHE A 168 -8.73 -16.64 2.17
CA PHE A 168 -8.55 -15.63 3.23
C PHE A 168 -7.08 -15.44 3.60
N ARG A 169 -6.73 -14.22 4.02
CA ARG A 169 -5.40 -13.88 4.54
C ARG A 169 -5.23 -14.48 5.93
N ASP A 170 -5.05 -15.80 5.97
CA ASP A 170 -4.92 -16.57 7.20
C ASP A 170 -4.12 -17.87 6.96
N TYR A 171 -3.76 -18.57 8.04
CA TYR A 171 -3.30 -19.95 7.98
C TYR A 171 -4.45 -20.90 7.57
N GLU A 172 -4.09 -22.15 7.24
CA GLU A 172 -5.10 -23.17 6.95
C GLU A 172 -5.85 -23.52 8.23
N PRO A 173 -7.20 -23.59 8.19
CA PRO A 173 -8.01 -24.00 9.33
C PRO A 173 -7.59 -25.36 9.89
N ILE A 174 -7.68 -25.49 11.21
CA ILE A 174 -7.40 -26.77 11.87
C ILE A 174 -8.55 -27.76 11.58
N PRO A 175 -8.25 -29.03 11.21
CA PRO A 175 -9.28 -30.06 11.05
C PRO A 175 -10.10 -30.27 12.33
N ASP A 176 -11.40 -30.52 12.16
CA ASP A 176 -12.29 -30.78 13.28
C ASP A 176 -11.81 -31.94 14.16
N ARG A 177 -11.79 -31.70 15.47
CA ARG A 177 -11.48 -32.70 16.49
C ARG A 177 -12.32 -32.45 17.75
N PRO A 178 -12.61 -33.49 18.55
CA PRO A 178 -13.30 -33.32 19.82
C PRO A 178 -12.59 -32.29 20.72
N GLY A 179 -13.37 -31.35 21.26
CA GLY A 179 -12.89 -30.31 22.17
C GLY A 179 -12.26 -29.09 21.50
N LEU A 180 -12.17 -29.04 20.16
CA LEU A 180 -11.78 -27.82 19.44
C LEU A 180 -12.93 -26.80 19.51
N THR A 181 -12.62 -25.55 19.87
CA THR A 181 -13.54 -24.41 19.74
C THR A 181 -13.12 -23.55 18.57
N ARG A 182 -13.99 -23.41 17.57
CA ARG A 182 -13.72 -22.57 16.39
C ARG A 182 -14.26 -21.16 16.58
N ILE A 183 -13.42 -20.19 16.27
CA ILE A 183 -13.74 -18.76 16.36
C ILE A 183 -13.61 -18.15 14.98
N ALA A 184 -14.66 -17.52 14.47
CA ALA A 184 -14.59 -16.71 13.27
C ALA A 184 -14.38 -15.23 13.64
N ILE A 185 -13.36 -14.60 13.05
CA ILE A 185 -13.21 -13.14 13.05
C ILE A 185 -13.79 -12.62 11.74
N LEU A 186 -15.02 -12.11 11.80
CA LEU A 186 -15.73 -11.53 10.66
C LEU A 186 -15.46 -10.02 10.60
N GLY A 187 -15.13 -9.48 9.43
CA GLY A 187 -14.98 -8.03 9.27
C GLY A 187 -14.37 -7.60 7.95
N ASP A 188 -13.63 -6.50 8.01
CA ASP A 188 -13.13 -5.71 6.89
C ASP A 188 -11.58 -5.62 6.89
N SER A 189 -11.03 -4.47 6.48
CA SER A 189 -9.59 -4.17 6.55
C SER A 189 -9.02 -4.22 7.97
N PHE A 190 -9.81 -3.92 9.01
CA PHE A 190 -9.36 -3.95 10.41
C PHE A 190 -9.12 -5.40 10.86
N ALA A 191 -10.09 -6.28 10.57
CA ALA A 191 -9.97 -7.72 10.84
C ALA A 191 -8.87 -8.38 10.02
N MET A 192 -8.73 -8.01 8.74
CA MET A 192 -7.69 -8.54 7.84
C MET A 192 -6.27 -8.08 8.22
N GLY A 193 -6.13 -7.05 9.07
CA GLY A 193 -4.83 -6.52 9.49
C GLY A 193 -4.16 -5.64 8.43
N HIS A 194 -4.91 -4.75 7.78
CA HIS A 194 -4.36 -3.74 6.88
C HIS A 194 -3.24 -2.93 7.56
N GLY A 195 -2.16 -2.67 6.84
CA GLY A 195 -0.98 -1.96 7.37
C GLY A 195 -0.09 -2.76 8.32
N ILE A 196 -0.41 -4.04 8.58
CA ILE A 196 0.43 -4.95 9.37
C ILE A 196 1.16 -5.92 8.42
N ASP A 197 2.48 -5.84 8.36
CA ASP A 197 3.29 -6.66 7.45
C ASP A 197 3.24 -8.16 7.82
N ASN A 198 3.52 -8.46 9.09
CA ASN A 198 3.58 -9.82 9.60
C ASN A 198 2.22 -10.27 10.14
N ILE A 199 1.66 -11.36 9.60
CA ILE A 199 0.34 -11.83 10.02
C ILE A 199 0.30 -12.21 11.52
N ASP A 200 1.40 -12.71 12.08
CA ASP A 200 1.47 -13.15 13.49
C ASP A 200 1.39 -11.98 14.50
N ASP A 201 1.42 -10.74 14.00
CA ASP A 201 1.23 -9.50 14.76
C ASP A 201 -0.20 -8.93 14.65
N THR A 202 -1.09 -9.57 13.88
CA THR A 202 -2.51 -9.19 13.79
C THR A 202 -3.30 -9.76 14.97
N PHE A 203 -4.34 -9.05 15.43
CA PHE A 203 -5.10 -9.44 16.61
C PHE A 203 -5.70 -10.85 16.54
N PRO A 204 -6.15 -11.38 15.38
CA PRO A 204 -6.62 -12.76 15.28
C PRO A 204 -5.53 -13.78 15.63
N GLN A 205 -4.31 -13.61 15.09
CA GLN A 205 -3.19 -14.51 15.36
C GLN A 205 -2.64 -14.36 16.77
N LEU A 206 -2.61 -13.13 17.29
CA LEU A 206 -2.27 -12.87 18.69
C LEU A 206 -3.27 -13.55 19.63
N LEU A 207 -4.56 -13.52 19.30
CA LEU A 207 -5.62 -14.18 20.04
C LEU A 207 -5.48 -15.71 20.00
N GLU A 208 -5.32 -16.30 18.82
CA GLU A 208 -5.15 -17.75 18.66
C GLU A 208 -3.98 -18.27 19.49
N ARG A 209 -2.83 -17.60 19.39
CA ARG A 209 -1.63 -17.93 20.15
C ARG A 209 -1.85 -17.84 21.66
N ALA A 210 -2.65 -16.89 22.12
CA ALA A 210 -2.96 -16.72 23.53
C ALA A 210 -3.94 -17.79 24.05
N LEU A 211 -4.91 -18.21 23.22
CA LEU A 211 -5.90 -19.24 23.55
C LEU A 211 -5.30 -20.66 23.55
N GLY A 212 -4.32 -20.91 22.69
CA GLY A 212 -3.61 -22.18 22.61
C GLY A 212 -4.33 -23.24 21.76
N ALA A 213 -3.83 -24.48 21.82
CA ALA A 213 -4.11 -25.51 20.81
C ALA A 213 -5.57 -26.00 20.72
N ASP A 214 -6.41 -25.72 21.73
CA ASP A 214 -7.83 -26.11 21.76
C ASP A 214 -8.75 -25.12 21.04
N TYR A 215 -8.18 -24.08 20.43
CA TYR A 215 -8.89 -23.10 19.64
C TYR A 215 -8.34 -23.02 18.21
N ASP A 216 -9.23 -22.72 17.27
CA ASP A 216 -8.94 -22.43 15.85
C ASP A 216 -9.56 -21.06 15.57
N VAL A 217 -8.73 -20.06 15.26
CA VAL A 217 -9.22 -18.68 15.01
C VAL A 217 -9.08 -18.39 13.52
N ASN A 218 -10.22 -18.30 12.85
CA ASN A 218 -10.30 -18.18 11.40
C ASN A 218 -10.75 -16.77 11.01
N VAL A 219 -9.95 -16.10 10.18
CA VAL A 219 -10.27 -14.76 9.65
C VAL A 219 -11.17 -14.89 8.42
N ILE A 220 -12.33 -14.25 8.48
CA ILE A 220 -13.30 -14.13 7.39
C ILE A 220 -13.46 -12.63 7.09
N ALA A 221 -12.44 -12.05 6.43
CA ALA A 221 -12.38 -10.61 6.20
C ALA A 221 -11.54 -10.26 4.97
N HIS A 222 -11.89 -9.15 4.31
CA HIS A 222 -11.06 -8.50 3.30
C HIS A 222 -11.17 -6.98 3.39
N SER A 223 -10.12 -6.27 2.95
CA SER A 223 -10.20 -4.81 2.78
C SER A 223 -11.30 -4.39 1.81
N GLY A 224 -12.06 -3.38 2.21
CA GLY A 224 -13.18 -2.82 1.42
C GLY A 224 -14.46 -3.66 1.50
N TRP A 225 -14.54 -4.60 2.44
CA TRP A 225 -15.81 -5.26 2.75
C TRP A 225 -16.63 -4.40 3.71
N ASP A 226 -17.90 -4.27 3.38
CA ASP A 226 -18.88 -3.61 4.21
C ASP A 226 -19.90 -4.62 4.75
N THR A 227 -20.86 -4.14 5.55
CA THR A 227 -21.85 -5.01 6.23
C THR A 227 -22.72 -5.81 5.25
N ASP A 228 -22.93 -5.30 4.04
CA ASP A 228 -23.83 -5.88 3.04
C ASP A 228 -23.41 -7.28 2.54
N ILE A 229 -22.11 -7.58 2.60
CA ILE A 229 -21.56 -8.88 2.16
C ILE A 229 -21.09 -9.77 3.30
N GLN A 230 -20.82 -9.22 4.48
CA GLN A 230 -20.23 -9.96 5.61
C GLN A 230 -21.05 -11.20 5.99
N LEU A 231 -22.38 -11.11 6.06
CA LEU A 231 -23.24 -12.26 6.34
C LEU A 231 -23.12 -13.35 5.28
N PHE A 232 -23.11 -12.98 4.00
CA PHE A 232 -22.96 -13.92 2.89
C PHE A 232 -21.62 -14.67 2.97
N GLN A 233 -20.55 -13.97 3.34
CA GLN A 233 -19.20 -14.55 3.48
C GLN A 233 -19.13 -15.51 4.65
N LEU A 234 -19.72 -15.15 5.80
CA LEU A 234 -19.84 -16.04 6.95
C LEU A 234 -20.65 -17.31 6.61
N GLN A 235 -21.77 -17.16 5.90
CA GLN A 235 -22.60 -18.28 5.45
C GLN A 235 -21.90 -19.19 4.44
N SER A 236 -21.02 -18.64 3.62
CA SER A 236 -20.27 -19.37 2.60
C SER A 236 -19.04 -20.07 3.17
N TYR A 237 -18.64 -19.74 4.41
CA TYR A 237 -17.49 -20.36 5.05
C TYR A 237 -17.80 -21.83 5.40
N PRO A 238 -16.97 -22.80 4.96
CA PRO A 238 -17.32 -24.22 5.02
C PRO A 238 -17.24 -24.83 6.42
N LEU A 239 -16.58 -24.16 7.37
CA LEU A 239 -16.39 -24.66 8.72
C LEU A 239 -17.25 -23.84 9.68
N LYS A 240 -18.25 -24.46 10.29
CA LYS A 240 -19.13 -23.78 11.23
C LYS A 240 -18.31 -23.30 12.45
N PRO A 241 -18.36 -22.00 12.82
CA PRO A 241 -17.76 -21.51 14.04
C PRO A 241 -18.65 -21.77 15.26
N ASP A 242 -18.05 -21.85 16.44
CA ASP A 242 -18.76 -21.85 17.73
C ASP A 242 -18.95 -20.41 18.25
N ILE A 243 -17.98 -19.53 17.96
CA ILE A 243 -17.98 -18.11 18.33
C ILE A 243 -17.74 -17.27 17.08
N VAL A 244 -18.48 -16.18 16.92
CA VAL A 244 -18.19 -15.13 15.93
C VAL A 244 -17.86 -13.84 16.65
N PHE A 245 -16.70 -13.26 16.35
CA PHE A 245 -16.42 -11.86 16.63
C PHE A 245 -16.64 -11.05 15.36
N LEU A 246 -17.67 -10.21 15.36
CA LEU A 246 -17.83 -9.16 14.36
C LEU A 246 -16.90 -8.00 14.74
N SER A 247 -15.78 -7.88 14.03
CA SER A 247 -14.85 -6.76 14.11
C SER A 247 -15.36 -5.65 13.22
N TYR A 248 -16.09 -4.71 13.83
CA TYR A 248 -16.85 -3.69 13.11
C TYR A 248 -16.14 -2.34 13.18
N TYR A 249 -15.89 -1.73 12.02
CA TYR A 249 -15.42 -0.35 11.92
C TYR A 249 -16.49 0.54 11.28
N LEU A 250 -16.37 1.86 11.50
CA LEU A 250 -17.43 2.81 11.17
C LEU A 250 -17.73 2.90 9.67
N ASN A 251 -16.76 2.59 8.82
CA ASN A 251 -16.91 2.57 7.36
C ASN A 251 -17.69 1.35 6.86
N ASP A 252 -18.02 0.35 7.68
CA ASP A 252 -18.84 -0.80 7.26
C ASP A 252 -20.26 -0.40 6.79
N ILE A 253 -20.64 0.88 6.94
CA ILE A 253 -21.87 1.51 6.43
C ILE A 253 -21.70 2.13 5.03
N ASP A 254 -20.48 2.21 4.48
CA ASP A 254 -20.15 2.97 3.26
C ASP A 254 -20.91 2.49 2.01
N TYR A 255 -21.29 1.22 1.95
CA TYR A 255 -22.19 0.70 0.91
C TYR A 255 -23.53 1.45 0.80
N LEU A 256 -24.01 2.09 1.88
CA LEU A 256 -25.19 2.96 1.88
C LEU A 256 -24.89 4.41 1.45
N LEU A 257 -23.64 4.82 1.56
CA LEU A 257 -23.16 6.16 1.22
C LEU A 257 -22.71 6.28 -0.23
N THR A 258 -22.42 5.14 -0.88
CA THR A 258 -21.98 5.08 -2.28
C THR A 258 -22.93 5.86 -3.19
N ALA A 259 -22.37 6.72 -4.06
CA ALA A 259 -23.07 7.61 -4.98
C ALA A 259 -23.93 8.73 -4.33
N THR A 260 -23.84 8.93 -3.01
CA THR A 260 -24.44 10.08 -2.31
C THR A 260 -23.44 11.23 -2.16
N ASP A 261 -23.88 12.38 -1.66
CA ASP A 261 -22.97 13.51 -1.36
C ASP A 261 -22.01 13.21 -0.20
N ALA A 262 -22.30 12.19 0.60
CA ALA A 262 -21.44 11.69 1.68
C ALA A 262 -20.54 10.52 1.23
N ASP A 263 -20.48 10.22 -0.08
CA ASP A 263 -19.62 9.18 -0.62
C ASP A 263 -18.13 9.49 -0.33
N PRO A 264 -17.43 8.62 0.43
CA PRO A 264 -16.07 8.89 0.85
C PRO A 264 -15.08 9.01 -0.33
N ASP A 265 -15.35 8.36 -1.46
CA ASP A 265 -14.49 8.43 -2.65
C ASP A 265 -14.51 9.82 -3.30
N ARG A 266 -15.58 10.60 -3.10
CA ARG A 266 -15.66 11.99 -3.58
C ARG A 266 -14.70 12.94 -2.85
N ASN A 267 -14.12 12.50 -1.74
CA ASN A 267 -13.13 13.28 -1.01
C ASN A 267 -11.76 13.32 -1.73
N PHE A 268 -11.53 12.51 -2.77
CA PHE A 268 -10.27 12.48 -3.50
C PHE A 268 -10.43 12.95 -4.94
N ASP A 269 -9.56 13.89 -5.33
CA ASP A 269 -9.44 14.23 -6.74
C ASP A 269 -8.39 13.31 -7.36
N THR A 270 -8.78 12.63 -8.43
CA THR A 270 -7.80 12.02 -9.33
C THR A 270 -7.30 13.06 -10.33
N PRO A 271 -6.02 13.08 -10.70
CA PRO A 271 -5.53 14.01 -11.71
C PRO A 271 -6.26 13.79 -13.05
N ASN A 272 -7.00 14.79 -13.52
CA ASN A 272 -7.77 14.74 -14.78
C ASN A 272 -6.90 14.57 -16.04
N ASN A 273 -5.59 14.83 -15.94
CA ASN A 273 -4.65 14.67 -17.05
C ASN A 273 -4.03 13.26 -17.00
N PRO A 274 -4.19 12.41 -18.04
CA PRO A 274 -3.70 11.03 -18.03
C PRO A 274 -2.18 10.90 -17.83
N ALA A 275 -1.39 11.81 -18.43
CA ALA A 275 0.07 11.76 -18.29
C ALA A 275 0.52 12.17 -16.88
N LEU A 276 -0.14 13.16 -16.29
CA LEU A 276 0.10 13.56 -14.90
C LEU A 276 -0.32 12.46 -13.93
N SER A 277 -1.49 11.85 -14.15
CA SER A 277 -1.99 10.71 -13.36
C SER A 277 -1.00 9.54 -13.42
N TRP A 278 -0.56 9.16 -14.62
CA TRP A 278 0.47 8.13 -14.79
C TRP A 278 1.75 8.49 -14.04
N PHE A 279 2.24 9.73 -14.15
CA PHE A 279 3.46 10.14 -13.45
C PHE A 279 3.31 10.09 -11.92
N ILE A 280 2.18 10.55 -11.38
CA ILE A 280 1.88 10.51 -9.95
C ILE A 280 1.73 9.08 -9.43
N LEU A 281 1.15 8.17 -10.20
CA LEU A 281 0.91 6.80 -9.76
C LEU A 281 2.11 5.87 -9.95
N ASN A 282 3.09 6.24 -10.78
CA ASN A 282 4.26 5.40 -11.06
C ASN A 282 5.54 5.85 -10.34
N PHE A 283 5.57 7.05 -9.75
CA PHE A 283 6.72 7.57 -8.99
C PHE A 283 6.33 7.98 -7.58
N PHE A 284 7.17 7.66 -6.60
CA PHE A 284 6.87 7.85 -5.18
C PHE A 284 6.95 9.32 -4.76
N VAL A 285 7.89 10.08 -5.32
CA VAL A 285 8.02 11.52 -5.04
C VAL A 285 6.76 12.32 -5.41
N PRO A 286 6.25 12.29 -6.66
CA PRO A 286 5.04 13.02 -7.00
C PRO A 286 3.80 12.41 -6.36
N ASN A 287 3.75 11.09 -6.12
CA ASN A 287 2.67 10.46 -5.35
C ASN A 287 2.57 11.06 -3.95
N PHE A 288 3.69 11.08 -3.22
CA PHE A 288 3.77 11.61 -1.87
C PHE A 288 3.47 13.11 -1.84
N ALA A 289 4.01 13.89 -2.78
CA ALA A 289 3.69 15.30 -2.86
C ALA A 289 2.18 15.53 -3.09
N TYR A 290 1.58 14.79 -4.01
CA TYR A 290 0.17 14.97 -4.37
C TYR A 290 -0.77 14.51 -3.26
N TYR A 291 -0.69 13.24 -2.85
CA TYR A 291 -1.63 12.67 -1.89
C TYR A 291 -1.31 13.05 -0.45
N ASN A 292 -0.05 12.94 -0.05
CA ASN A 292 0.34 13.09 1.36
C ASN A 292 0.63 14.54 1.78
N LEU A 293 1.02 15.42 0.85
CA LEU A 293 1.25 16.84 1.16
C LEU A 293 0.12 17.75 0.68
N MET A 294 -0.43 17.57 -0.52
CA MET A 294 -1.46 18.48 -1.03
C MET A 294 -2.87 18.08 -0.62
N GLN A 295 -3.23 16.80 -0.76
CA GLN A 295 -4.59 16.34 -0.42
C GLN A 295 -4.78 16.15 1.09
N PHE A 296 -3.81 15.54 1.79
CA PHE A 296 -3.93 15.28 3.23
C PHE A 296 -3.96 16.55 4.10
N THR A 297 -3.31 17.65 3.67
CA THR A 297 -3.35 18.92 4.42
C THR A 297 -4.53 19.81 4.03
N SER A 298 -5.43 19.36 3.15
CA SER A 298 -6.61 20.12 2.78
C SER A 298 -7.63 20.06 3.92
N ALA A 299 -7.79 21.19 4.63
CA ALA A 299 -8.73 21.31 5.75
C ALA A 299 -10.18 20.97 5.36
N ALA A 300 -10.57 21.13 4.09
CA ALA A 300 -11.91 20.76 3.62
C ALA A 300 -12.13 19.23 3.59
N ARG A 301 -11.08 18.41 3.58
CA ARG A 301 -11.16 16.95 3.42
C ARG A 301 -10.90 16.20 4.73
N SER A 302 -9.97 16.67 5.55
CA SER A 302 -9.71 16.09 6.88
C SER A 302 -10.87 16.30 7.86
N THR A 303 -11.65 17.38 7.69
CA THR A 303 -12.70 17.77 8.66
C THR A 303 -14.03 17.04 8.43
N ASN A 304 -14.21 16.38 7.27
CA ASN A 304 -15.50 15.83 6.89
C ASN A 304 -15.60 14.31 7.09
N PHE A 305 -14.52 13.52 6.96
CA PHE A 305 -14.63 12.06 6.96
C PHE A 305 -15.25 11.47 8.24
N VAL A 306 -14.72 11.78 9.42
CA VAL A 306 -15.26 11.25 10.68
C VAL A 306 -16.65 11.82 10.96
N ALA A 307 -16.88 13.08 10.59
CA ALA A 307 -18.18 13.73 10.77
C ALA A 307 -19.26 13.11 9.87
N ASP A 308 -18.96 12.83 8.61
CA ASP A 308 -19.86 12.22 7.62
C ASP A 308 -20.18 10.77 8.02
N LEU A 309 -19.16 9.99 8.40
CA LEU A 309 -19.36 8.65 8.95
C LEU A 309 -20.27 8.69 10.19
N THR A 310 -19.97 9.57 11.14
CA THR A 310 -20.76 9.69 12.37
C THR A 310 -22.19 10.13 12.06
N ALA A 311 -22.36 11.05 11.11
CA ALA A 311 -23.67 11.53 10.67
C ALA A 311 -24.50 10.39 10.08
N ALA A 312 -23.90 9.47 9.31
CA ALA A 312 -24.58 8.31 8.74
C ALA A 312 -25.22 7.40 9.80
N TYR A 313 -24.58 7.21 10.95
CA TYR A 313 -25.15 6.44 12.07
C TYR A 313 -26.27 7.17 12.82
N THR A 314 -26.30 8.50 12.73
CA THR A 314 -27.34 9.33 13.36
C THR A 314 -28.48 9.70 12.42
N ASP A 315 -28.37 9.39 11.13
CA ASP A 315 -29.45 9.53 10.16
C ASP A 315 -30.39 8.31 10.25
N ASP A 316 -31.65 8.54 10.61
CA ASP A 316 -32.63 7.46 10.82
C ASP A 316 -32.83 6.55 9.58
N ALA A 317 -32.74 7.10 8.37
CA ALA A 317 -32.98 6.36 7.13
C ALA A 317 -31.80 5.46 6.77
N LEU A 318 -30.57 5.94 6.95
CA LEU A 318 -29.36 5.13 6.78
C LEU A 318 -29.23 4.11 7.91
N TRP A 319 -29.40 4.56 9.15
CA TRP A 319 -29.28 3.70 10.33
C TRP A 319 -30.30 2.56 10.31
N SER A 320 -31.55 2.79 9.92
CA SER A 320 -32.55 1.71 9.87
C SER A 320 -32.17 0.59 8.90
N GLN A 321 -31.55 0.93 7.75
CA GLN A 321 -31.05 -0.05 6.79
C GLN A 321 -29.82 -0.79 7.33
N GLN A 322 -28.91 -0.05 7.98
CA GLN A 322 -27.72 -0.63 8.61
C GLN A 322 -28.09 -1.60 9.74
N ALA A 323 -28.96 -1.16 10.66
CA ALA A 323 -29.46 -1.94 11.77
C ALA A 323 -30.18 -3.22 11.28
N GLN A 324 -30.88 -3.17 10.14
CA GLN A 324 -31.48 -4.36 9.55
C GLN A 324 -30.40 -5.39 9.16
N ARG A 325 -29.32 -4.98 8.47
CA ARG A 325 -28.24 -5.90 8.08
C ARG A 325 -27.50 -6.47 9.29
N LEU A 326 -27.21 -5.65 10.29
CA LEU A 326 -26.64 -6.12 11.55
C LEU A 326 -27.56 -7.12 12.25
N PHE A 327 -28.87 -6.89 12.23
CA PHE A 327 -29.85 -7.81 12.81
C PHE A 327 -29.92 -9.14 12.07
N GLU A 328 -29.73 -9.16 10.74
CA GLU A 328 -29.65 -10.40 9.96
C GLU A 328 -28.48 -11.28 10.42
N ILE A 329 -27.32 -10.69 10.76
CA ILE A 329 -26.18 -11.43 11.35
C ILE A 329 -26.55 -11.99 12.74
N VAL A 330 -27.19 -11.19 13.59
CA VAL A 330 -27.64 -11.62 14.92
C VAL A 330 -28.60 -12.81 14.83
N VAL A 331 -29.60 -12.73 13.95
CA VAL A 331 -30.58 -13.80 13.75
C VAL A 331 -29.89 -15.07 13.26
N TRP A 332 -29.03 -14.96 12.25
CA TRP A 332 -28.35 -16.12 11.70
C TRP A 332 -27.46 -16.81 12.74
N CYS A 333 -26.71 -16.06 13.56
CA CYS A 333 -25.89 -16.65 14.62
C CYS A 333 -26.75 -17.40 15.65
N ARG A 334 -27.88 -16.82 16.08
CA ARG A 334 -28.82 -17.46 17.02
C ARG A 334 -29.45 -18.72 16.45
N GLU A 335 -29.90 -18.69 15.20
CA GLU A 335 -30.51 -19.84 14.53
C GLU A 335 -29.52 -21.00 14.36
N ASN A 336 -28.22 -20.70 14.31
CA ASN A 336 -27.16 -21.68 14.17
C ASN A 336 -26.46 -22.00 15.50
N ASP A 337 -26.94 -21.52 16.64
CA ASP A 337 -26.33 -21.76 17.97
C ASP A 337 -24.86 -21.33 18.01
N ILE A 338 -24.60 -20.11 17.52
CA ILE A 338 -23.27 -19.47 17.48
C ILE A 338 -23.26 -18.30 18.47
N ASP A 339 -22.24 -18.26 19.34
CA ASP A 339 -22.01 -17.15 20.27
C ASP A 339 -21.47 -15.93 19.50
N LEU A 340 -22.34 -14.99 19.16
CA LEU A 340 -21.97 -13.72 18.53
C LEU A 340 -21.52 -12.70 19.56
N ARG A 341 -20.37 -12.08 19.31
CA ARG A 341 -19.81 -10.96 20.07
C ARG A 341 -19.32 -9.89 19.10
N VAL A 342 -19.26 -8.65 19.55
CA VAL A 342 -18.88 -7.51 18.69
C VAL A 342 -17.67 -6.82 19.26
N LEU A 343 -16.67 -6.58 18.42
CA LEU A 343 -15.53 -5.71 18.68
C LEU A 343 -15.75 -4.41 17.92
N LEU A 344 -16.03 -3.32 18.65
CA LEU A 344 -16.27 -2.02 18.04
C LEU A 344 -14.99 -1.20 17.99
N TRP A 345 -14.61 -0.80 16.78
CA TRP A 345 -13.47 0.09 16.54
C TRP A 345 -13.94 1.54 16.41
N PRO A 346 -13.49 2.46 17.30
CA PRO A 346 -13.69 3.89 17.10
C PRO A 346 -12.73 4.41 16.03
N HIS A 347 -12.92 5.67 15.62
CA HIS A 347 -11.88 6.36 14.88
C HIS A 347 -10.69 6.63 15.83
N ILE A 348 -9.60 5.87 15.69
CA ILE A 348 -8.50 5.81 16.67
C ILE A 348 -7.89 7.19 16.97
N ARG A 349 -7.83 8.09 15.98
CA ARG A 349 -7.31 9.47 16.15
C ARG A 349 -8.32 10.44 16.75
N GLU A 350 -9.61 10.20 16.55
CA GLU A 350 -10.69 11.13 16.89
C GLU A 350 -11.78 10.42 17.71
N LEU A 351 -11.34 9.78 18.80
CA LEU A 351 -12.20 8.97 19.66
C LEU A 351 -13.49 9.70 20.06
N ASP A 352 -13.37 10.95 20.50
CA ASP A 352 -14.50 11.77 20.94
C ASP A 352 -15.46 12.11 19.78
N ALA A 353 -14.93 12.34 18.57
CA ALA A 353 -15.76 12.66 17.41
C ALA A 353 -16.55 11.43 16.93
N SER A 354 -15.97 10.24 17.02
CA SER A 354 -16.66 8.98 16.69
C SER A 354 -17.62 8.46 17.76
N GLN A 355 -17.64 9.05 18.96
CA GLN A 355 -18.36 8.48 20.11
C GLN A 355 -19.86 8.29 19.86
N ALA A 356 -20.51 9.22 19.15
CA ALA A 356 -21.94 9.11 18.88
C ALA A 356 -22.30 7.89 18.02
N ALA A 357 -21.47 7.56 17.03
CA ALA A 357 -21.64 6.35 16.22
C ALA A 357 -21.40 5.08 17.04
N ILE A 358 -20.36 5.08 17.89
CA ILE A 358 -20.06 3.97 18.80
C ILE A 358 -21.21 3.74 19.79
N ASP A 359 -21.78 4.79 20.35
CA ASP A 359 -22.92 4.70 21.26
C ASP A 359 -24.17 4.15 20.57
N GLN A 360 -24.43 4.56 19.33
CA GLN A 360 -25.54 4.04 18.53
C GLN A 360 -25.39 2.53 18.27
N LEU A 361 -24.21 2.10 17.82
CA LEU A 361 -23.89 0.70 17.57
C LEU A 361 -23.96 -0.15 18.84
N ARG A 362 -23.34 0.34 19.92
CA ARG A 362 -23.35 -0.33 21.22
C ARG A 362 -24.78 -0.50 21.75
N GLY A 363 -25.58 0.57 21.73
CA GLY A 363 -26.97 0.52 22.18
C GLY A 363 -27.81 -0.49 21.38
N PHE A 364 -27.59 -0.59 20.07
CA PHE A 364 -28.24 -1.58 19.23
C PHE A 364 -27.93 -3.02 19.66
N PHE A 365 -26.64 -3.37 19.79
CA PHE A 365 -26.24 -4.73 20.16
C PHE A 365 -26.61 -5.08 21.60
N GLU A 366 -26.53 -4.12 22.54
CA GLU A 366 -26.95 -4.31 23.93
C GLU A 366 -28.45 -4.64 24.04
N VAL A 367 -29.32 -3.98 23.25
CA VAL A 367 -30.75 -4.31 23.18
C VAL A 367 -30.97 -5.74 22.67
N GLN A 368 -30.10 -6.21 21.77
CA GLN A 368 -30.09 -7.59 21.30
C GLN A 368 -29.36 -8.55 22.26
N GLN A 369 -28.93 -8.11 23.44
CA GLN A 369 -28.19 -8.93 24.41
C GLN A 369 -26.91 -9.55 23.82
N ILE A 370 -26.29 -8.87 22.85
CA ILE A 370 -25.03 -9.28 22.25
C ILE A 370 -23.88 -8.60 23.02
N PRO A 371 -22.88 -9.36 23.51
CA PRO A 371 -21.71 -8.76 24.17
C PRO A 371 -20.93 -7.83 23.24
N VAL A 372 -20.66 -6.61 23.72
CA VAL A 372 -19.92 -5.58 23.00
C VAL A 372 -18.60 -5.28 23.71
N ILE A 373 -17.51 -5.31 22.95
CA ILE A 373 -16.16 -4.93 23.36
C ILE A 373 -15.87 -3.59 22.69
N ASP A 374 -16.11 -2.50 23.43
CA ASP A 374 -15.82 -1.15 22.96
C ASP A 374 -14.33 -0.84 23.15
N MET A 375 -13.62 -0.64 22.02
CA MET A 375 -12.20 -0.30 22.05
C MET A 375 -11.95 1.16 22.48
N THR A 376 -12.95 2.03 22.52
CA THR A 376 -12.79 3.45 22.86
C THR A 376 -12.11 3.69 24.22
N PRO A 377 -12.61 3.15 25.35
CA PRO A 377 -11.93 3.31 26.64
C PRO A 377 -10.54 2.65 26.65
N ILE A 378 -10.40 1.47 26.03
CA ILE A 378 -9.15 0.71 26.00
C ILE A 378 -8.04 1.51 25.30
N LEU A 379 -8.35 2.11 24.15
CA LEU A 379 -7.42 2.94 23.39
C LEU A 379 -7.14 4.27 24.10
N ARG A 380 -8.15 4.90 24.71
CA ARG A 380 -8.01 6.15 25.48
C ARG A 380 -7.05 5.98 26.66
N ASP A 381 -7.13 4.85 27.36
CA ASP A 381 -6.33 4.57 28.54
C ASP A 381 -4.89 4.11 28.22
N ASN A 382 -4.62 3.78 26.95
CA ASN A 382 -3.32 3.27 26.49
C ASN A 382 -2.76 4.07 25.30
N PRO A 383 -2.52 5.39 25.44
CA PRO A 383 -2.06 6.22 24.33
C PRO A 383 -0.66 5.80 23.85
N SER A 384 -0.55 5.48 22.57
CA SER A 384 0.72 5.14 21.93
C SER A 384 0.74 5.60 20.46
N PRO A 385 1.91 6.02 19.92
CA PRO A 385 2.08 6.19 18.48
C PRO A 385 1.78 4.92 17.68
N GLY A 386 1.92 3.74 18.29
CA GLY A 386 1.65 2.45 17.67
C GLY A 386 0.17 2.03 17.65
N LEU A 387 -0.76 2.90 18.08
CA LEU A 387 -2.20 2.63 17.98
C LEU A 387 -2.70 2.72 16.53
N ILE A 388 -2.06 3.51 15.69
CA ILE A 388 -2.34 3.60 14.25
C ILE A 388 -1.13 3.12 13.46
N VAL A 389 -1.36 2.65 12.24
CA VAL A 389 -0.28 2.18 11.36
C VAL A 389 0.70 3.31 11.07
N ASN A 390 0.20 4.46 10.60
CA ASN A 390 1.02 5.64 10.37
C ASN A 390 0.18 6.93 10.33
N ARG A 391 0.80 8.09 10.05
CA ARG A 391 0.07 9.36 10.09
C ARG A 391 -1.01 9.51 8.99
N PHE A 392 -0.89 8.78 7.90
CA PHE A 392 -1.78 8.75 6.74
C PHE A 392 -2.69 7.52 6.70
N ASP A 393 -2.50 6.61 7.65
CA ASP A 393 -3.25 5.38 7.77
C ASP A 393 -3.69 5.21 9.23
N THR A 394 -4.97 5.46 9.46
CA THR A 394 -5.62 5.37 10.77
C THR A 394 -6.08 3.95 11.13
N HIS A 395 -5.80 2.94 10.30
CA HIS A 395 -6.03 1.53 10.64
C HIS A 395 -5.27 1.13 11.92
N PRO A 396 -5.68 0.05 12.62
CA PRO A 396 -5.09 -0.36 13.88
C PRO A 396 -3.63 -0.77 13.71
N GLY A 397 -2.73 -0.01 14.35
CA GLY A 397 -1.31 -0.33 14.43
C GLY A 397 -1.02 -1.45 15.44
N LEU A 398 0.25 -1.84 15.55
CA LEU A 398 0.69 -2.98 16.37
C LEU A 398 0.21 -2.94 17.83
N ASP A 399 0.12 -1.76 18.44
CA ASP A 399 -0.35 -1.66 19.83
C ASP A 399 -1.86 -1.83 19.93
N ALA A 400 -2.63 -1.29 18.98
CA ALA A 400 -4.07 -1.50 18.92
C ALA A 400 -4.42 -2.97 18.64
N GLN A 401 -3.65 -3.65 17.78
CA GLN A 401 -3.77 -5.09 17.52
C GLN A 401 -3.59 -5.91 18.81
N ARG A 402 -2.55 -5.59 19.62
CA ARG A 402 -2.30 -6.25 20.91
C ARG A 402 -3.41 -6.00 21.93
N LEU A 403 -3.90 -4.78 22.01
CA LEU A 403 -5.00 -4.40 22.92
C LEU A 403 -6.29 -5.12 22.56
N ALA A 404 -6.64 -5.20 21.27
CA ALA A 404 -7.80 -5.94 20.80
C ALA A 404 -7.68 -7.44 21.12
N ALA A 405 -6.55 -8.07 20.82
CA ALA A 405 -6.31 -9.48 21.14
C ALA A 405 -6.49 -9.76 22.64
N ALA A 406 -5.95 -8.90 23.50
CA ALA A 406 -6.11 -9.02 24.95
C ALA A 406 -7.57 -8.85 25.41
N ALA A 407 -8.31 -7.91 24.82
CA ALA A 407 -9.71 -7.69 25.11
C ALA A 407 -10.58 -8.89 24.71
N LEU A 408 -10.37 -9.44 23.50
CA LEU A 408 -11.06 -10.63 23.01
C LEU A 408 -10.77 -11.84 23.91
N TYR A 409 -9.50 -12.08 24.24
CA TYR A 409 -9.07 -13.16 25.14
C TYR A 409 -9.77 -13.08 26.49
N ASN A 410 -9.79 -11.90 27.11
CA ASN A 410 -10.47 -11.68 28.39
C ASN A 410 -11.98 -11.94 28.29
N SER A 411 -12.62 -11.60 27.16
CA SER A 411 -14.04 -11.92 26.98
C SER A 411 -14.29 -13.44 26.96
N ILE A 412 -13.40 -14.21 26.35
CA ILE A 412 -13.54 -15.67 26.21
C ILE A 412 -13.23 -16.37 27.53
N MET A 413 -12.15 -15.97 28.19
CA MET A 413 -11.67 -16.64 29.41
C MET A 413 -12.38 -16.14 30.67
N GLY A 414 -12.76 -14.86 30.71
CA GLY A 414 -13.51 -14.27 31.81
C GLY A 414 -14.92 -14.84 31.96
N THR A 415 -15.52 -15.34 30.88
CA THR A 415 -16.83 -16.00 30.90
C THR A 415 -16.80 -17.45 31.39
N ARG A 416 -15.60 -18.05 31.60
CA ARG A 416 -15.44 -19.42 32.13
C ARG A 416 -15.13 -19.48 33.63
N ALA A 417 -15.01 -18.33 34.31
CA ALA A 417 -14.61 -18.25 35.72
C ALA A 417 -15.78 -18.28 36.73
N ASP A 418 -17.02 -18.40 36.24
CA ASP A 418 -18.25 -18.58 37.02
C ASP A 418 -18.82 -19.99 36.78
#